data_AF-A0A956GA95-F1
#
_entry.id   AF-A0A956GA95-F1
#
_cell.length_a   1.000
_cell.length_b   1.000
_cell.length_c   1.000
_cell.angle_alpha   90.00
_cell.angle_beta   90.00
_cell.angle_gamma   90.00
#
_symmetry.space_group_name_H-M   'P 1'
#
loop_
_entity.id
_entity.type
_entity.pdbx_description
1 polymer ?
#
loop_
_entity_poly.entity_id
_entity_poly.type
_entity_poly.pdbx_seq_one_letter_code
_entity_poly.pdbx_strand_id
1 'polypeptide(L)'
;MRRSYSKSFKEKIKERLLEPGIVKSLLSEETGVPASTLCRWQAQALSLGSMGGKKKAKKRKTQRNWTALQKAQILARASELEGDERGAYLREQGVHPTQLEAWRKALDDHVEANRQSSRRIQQLERELARKEKALAEAAALLVLKKKVAAIYEDADDDTNGPSES
;
A
#
# COMPACT_ATOMS: atom_id res chain seq x y z
N MET A 1 3.88 18.48 39.67
CA MET A 1 4.55 17.16 39.51
C MET A 1 3.66 16.23 38.68
N ARG A 2 4.13 15.71 37.53
CA ARG A 2 3.40 14.67 36.78
C ARG A 2 3.73 13.32 37.40
N ARG A 3 2.77 12.70 38.10
CA ARG A 3 2.91 11.32 38.56
C ARG A 3 2.77 10.40 37.36
N SER A 4 3.84 9.68 37.03
CA SER A 4 3.85 8.64 36.00
C SER A 4 3.57 7.31 36.68
N TYR A 5 2.52 6.61 36.25
CA TYR A 5 2.14 5.30 36.76
C TYR A 5 2.59 4.23 35.77
N SER A 6 3.14 3.11 36.26
CA SER A 6 3.53 2.00 35.40
C SER A 6 2.29 1.43 34.67
N LYS A 7 2.51 0.84 33.49
CA LYS A 7 1.42 0.31 32.66
C LYS A 7 0.68 -0.83 33.37
N SER A 8 1.42 -1.75 33.98
CA SER A 8 0.89 -2.88 34.75
C SER A 8 0.06 -2.44 35.96
N PHE A 9 0.51 -1.40 36.68
CA PHE A 9 -0.26 -0.83 37.78
C PHE A 9 -1.57 -0.20 37.30
N LYS A 10 -1.53 0.56 36.21
CA LYS A 10 -2.72 1.18 35.61
C LYS A 10 -3.74 0.14 35.13
N GLU A 11 -3.30 -0.98 34.60
CA GLU A 11 -4.17 -2.08 34.15
C GLU A 11 -4.86 -2.77 35.33
N LYS A 12 -4.11 -3.13 36.38
CA LYS A 12 -4.67 -3.74 37.61
C LYS A 12 -5.72 -2.86 38.28
N ILE A 13 -5.48 -1.55 38.35
CA ILE A 13 -6.44 -0.59 38.91
C ILE A 13 -7.68 -0.43 38.02
N LYS A 14 -7.52 -0.50 36.69
CA LYS A 14 -8.66 -0.46 35.76
C LYS A 14 -9.55 -1.69 35.86
N GLU A 15 -8.96 -2.87 36.04
CA GLU A 15 -9.69 -4.12 36.27
C GLU A 15 -10.53 -4.04 37.55
N ARG A 16 -9.92 -3.61 38.66
CA ARG A 16 -10.65 -3.34 39.91
C ARG A 16 -11.76 -2.28 39.75
N LEU A 17 -11.55 -1.23 38.96
CA LEU A 17 -12.56 -0.20 38.70
C LEU A 17 -13.75 -0.67 37.83
N LEU A 18 -13.64 -1.84 37.19
CA LEU A 18 -14.72 -2.46 36.42
C LEU A 18 -15.58 -3.42 37.27
N GLU A 19 -15.09 -3.82 38.45
CA GLU A 19 -15.88 -4.63 39.39
C GLU A 19 -17.08 -3.82 39.92
N PRO A 20 -18.31 -4.37 39.90
CA PRO A 20 -19.49 -3.67 40.40
C PRO A 20 -19.39 -3.49 41.92
N GLY A 21 -19.59 -2.25 42.40
CA GLY A 21 -19.63 -1.93 43.83
C GLY A 21 -18.38 -1.23 44.39
N ILE A 22 -17.35 -0.95 43.58
CA ILE A 22 -16.14 -0.27 44.06
C ILE A 22 -16.34 1.25 44.22
N VAL A 23 -16.08 1.75 45.42
CA VAL A 23 -16.12 3.17 45.76
C VAL A 23 -14.77 3.82 45.43
N LYS A 24 -14.77 4.81 44.52
CA LYS A 24 -13.54 5.46 43.99
C LYS A 24 -12.77 6.26 45.06
N SER A 25 -13.45 6.75 46.10
CA SER A 25 -12.82 7.46 47.22
C SER A 25 -11.97 6.52 48.06
N LEU A 26 -12.50 5.35 48.42
CA LEU A 26 -11.77 4.31 49.16
C LEU A 26 -10.55 3.84 48.36
N LEU A 27 -10.74 3.57 47.07
CA LEU A 27 -9.63 3.19 46.18
C LEU A 27 -8.57 4.30 46.03
N SER A 28 -8.97 5.57 46.14
CA SER A 28 -8.03 6.71 46.11
C SER A 28 -7.15 6.76 47.36
N GLU A 29 -7.71 6.41 48.52
CA GLU A 29 -6.98 6.34 49.78
C GLU A 29 -6.03 5.13 49.80
N GLU A 30 -6.50 3.96 49.36
CA GLU A 30 -5.70 2.72 49.31
C GLU A 30 -4.53 2.79 48.32
N THR A 31 -4.75 3.41 47.15
CA THR A 31 -3.76 3.37 46.05
C THR A 31 -2.94 4.66 45.93
N GLY A 32 -3.30 5.71 46.67
CA GLY A 32 -2.71 7.04 46.55
C GLY A 32 -2.92 7.69 45.17
N VAL A 33 -3.83 7.15 44.35
CA VAL A 33 -4.19 7.69 43.03
C VAL A 33 -5.39 8.62 43.19
N PRO A 34 -5.29 9.91 42.81
CA PRO A 34 -6.40 10.84 42.95
C PRO A 34 -7.67 10.34 42.26
N ALA A 35 -8.83 10.52 42.91
CA ALA A 35 -10.14 10.11 42.40
C ALA A 35 -10.44 10.60 40.97
N SER A 36 -9.95 11.78 40.58
CA SER A 36 -10.07 12.33 39.22
C SER A 36 -9.33 11.49 38.16
N THR A 37 -8.18 10.91 38.53
CA THR A 37 -7.41 10.02 37.66
C THR A 37 -8.05 8.65 37.54
N LEU A 38 -8.59 8.12 38.64
CA LEU A 38 -9.37 6.87 38.67
C LEU A 38 -10.62 6.99 37.79
N CYS A 39 -11.37 8.10 37.90
CA CYS A 39 -12.54 8.36 37.05
C CYS A 39 -12.20 8.36 35.55
N ARG A 40 -11.10 9.03 35.18
CA ARG A 40 -10.62 9.03 33.79
C ARG A 40 -10.16 7.65 33.32
N TRP A 41 -9.56 6.84 34.19
CA TRP A 41 -9.13 5.48 33.86
C TRP A 41 -10.30 4.52 33.72
N GLN A 42 -11.34 4.65 34.55
CA GLN A 42 -12.59 3.91 34.41
C GLN A 42 -13.29 4.25 33.10
N ALA A 43 -13.42 5.54 32.76
CA ALA A 43 -13.98 5.97 31.49
C ALA A 43 -13.17 5.44 30.29
N GLN A 44 -11.84 5.40 30.40
CA GLN A 44 -10.98 4.78 29.38
C GLN A 44 -11.17 3.27 29.29
N ALA A 45 -11.36 2.57 30.42
CA ALA A 45 -11.54 1.12 30.46
C ALA A 45 -12.91 0.72 29.86
N LEU A 46 -13.97 1.43 30.24
CA LEU A 46 -15.32 1.27 29.66
C LEU A 46 -15.35 1.63 28.18
N SER A 47 -14.64 2.69 27.77
CA SER A 47 -14.52 3.09 26.36
C SER A 47 -13.63 2.13 25.55
N LEU A 48 -12.67 1.43 26.16
CA LEU A 48 -11.81 0.45 25.47
C LEU A 48 -12.58 -0.82 25.08
N GLY A 49 -13.71 -1.10 25.72
CA GLY A 49 -14.65 -2.15 25.30
C GLY A 49 -15.43 -1.78 24.02
N SER A 50 -15.42 -0.51 23.61
CA SER A 50 -16.06 -0.04 22.38
C SER A 50 -15.03 0.69 21.52
N MET A 51 -14.41 -0.07 20.61
CA MET A 51 -13.59 0.40 19.50
C MET A 51 -12.17 0.89 19.84
N GLY A 52 -11.21 0.29 19.13
CA GLY A 52 -9.78 0.57 19.19
C GLY A 52 -9.43 2.05 19.20
N GLY A 53 -8.37 2.36 19.95
CA GLY A 53 -7.93 3.70 20.27
C GLY A 53 -7.86 4.62 19.04
N LYS A 54 -8.90 5.43 18.84
CA LYS A 54 -8.77 6.69 18.13
C LYS A 54 -7.93 7.61 19.01
N LYS A 55 -6.60 7.51 18.87
CA LYS A 55 -5.71 8.64 19.17
C LYS A 55 -6.38 9.84 18.52
N LYS A 56 -6.77 10.84 19.32
CA LYS A 56 -7.29 12.10 18.78
C LYS A 56 -6.16 12.69 17.95
N ALA A 57 -6.15 12.38 16.65
CA ALA A 57 -5.33 13.05 15.67
C ALA A 57 -5.74 14.51 15.79
N LYS A 58 -4.82 15.32 16.29
CA LYS A 58 -4.88 16.78 16.30
C LYS A 58 -5.44 17.15 14.92
N LYS A 59 -6.63 17.78 14.84
CA LYS A 59 -7.22 18.27 13.58
C LYS A 59 -6.18 19.20 12.96
N ARG A 60 -5.28 18.67 12.13
CA ARG A 60 -4.48 19.48 11.22
C ARG A 60 -5.53 20.12 10.34
N LYS A 61 -5.52 21.46 10.25
CA LYS A 61 -6.35 22.22 9.29
C LYS A 61 -6.42 21.39 8.02
N THR A 62 -7.64 21.00 7.64
CA THR A 62 -7.91 20.18 6.46
C THR A 62 -7.13 20.79 5.31
N GLN A 63 -6.02 20.14 4.93
CA GLN A 63 -5.33 20.54 3.71
C GLN A 63 -6.36 20.38 2.61
N ARG A 64 -6.59 21.45 1.85
CA ARG A 64 -7.48 21.39 0.70
C ARG A 64 -7.01 20.21 -0.15
N ASN A 65 -7.91 19.29 -0.46
CA ASN A 65 -7.56 18.12 -1.26
C ASN A 65 -7.68 18.52 -2.74
N TRP A 66 -6.55 18.77 -3.41
CA TRP A 66 -6.53 19.00 -4.85
C TRP A 66 -6.53 17.68 -5.61
N THR A 67 -7.41 17.55 -6.60
CA THR A 67 -7.37 16.42 -7.54
C THR A 67 -6.13 16.53 -8.44
N ALA A 68 -5.72 15.41 -9.06
CA ALA A 68 -4.57 15.41 -9.97
C ALA A 68 -4.76 16.40 -11.13
N LEU A 69 -5.98 16.46 -11.68
CA LEU A 69 -6.33 17.38 -12.77
C LEU A 69 -6.27 18.85 -12.32
N GLN A 70 -6.74 19.17 -11.11
CA GLN A 70 -6.61 20.52 -10.55
C GLN A 70 -5.16 20.91 -10.32
N LYS A 71 -4.32 20.00 -9.80
CA LYS A 71 -2.88 20.24 -9.65
C LYS A 71 -2.22 20.54 -11.00
N ALA A 72 -2.57 19.78 -12.04
CA ALA A 72 -2.06 19.98 -13.39
C ALA A 72 -2.49 21.35 -13.97
N GLN A 73 -3.75 21.75 -13.80
CA GLN A 73 -4.23 23.07 -14.23
C GLN A 73 -3.50 24.21 -13.52
N ILE A 74 -3.33 24.11 -12.21
CA ILE A 74 -2.61 25.11 -11.40
C ILE A 74 -1.14 25.18 -11.84
N LEU A 75 -0.50 24.03 -12.08
CA LEU A 75 0.87 23.97 -12.59
C LEU A 75 1.01 24.62 -13.97
N ALA A 76 0.08 24.32 -14.90
CA ALA A 76 0.08 24.90 -16.23
C ALA A 76 -0.10 26.43 -16.16
N ARG A 77 -1.11 26.91 -15.43
CA ARG A 77 -1.35 28.35 -15.30
C ARG A 77 -0.22 29.07 -14.58
N ALA A 78 0.35 28.46 -13.53
CA ALA A 78 1.50 29.02 -12.83
C ALA A 78 2.81 28.99 -13.64
N SER A 79 2.87 28.22 -14.73
CA SER A 79 4.01 28.23 -15.66
C SER A 79 3.94 29.34 -16.70
N GLU A 80 2.73 29.86 -16.97
CA GLU A 80 2.50 31.01 -17.86
C GLU A 80 2.74 32.35 -17.16
N LEU A 81 2.66 32.38 -15.82
CA LEU A 81 2.80 33.58 -15.00
C LEU A 81 4.22 33.67 -14.43
N GLU A 82 4.80 34.87 -14.40
CA GLU A 82 6.15 35.12 -13.87
C GLU A 82 6.12 36.14 -12.72
N GLY A 83 7.14 36.09 -11.85
CA GLY A 83 7.32 37.06 -10.75
C GLY A 83 6.13 37.17 -9.79
N ASP A 84 5.67 38.40 -9.58
CA ASP A 84 4.66 38.75 -8.58
C ASP A 84 3.25 38.25 -8.94
N GLU A 85 2.92 38.16 -10.23
CA GLU A 85 1.63 37.66 -10.71
C GLU A 85 1.44 36.18 -10.36
N ARG A 86 2.51 35.39 -10.50
CA ARG A 86 2.53 33.99 -10.07
C ARG A 86 2.32 33.88 -8.56
N GLY A 87 2.95 34.76 -7.78
CA GLY A 87 2.78 34.81 -6.33
C GLY A 87 1.35 35.16 -5.92
N ALA A 88 0.72 36.13 -6.59
CA ALA A 88 -0.67 36.51 -6.36
C ALA A 88 -1.63 35.35 -6.67
N TYR A 89 -1.49 34.73 -7.84
CA TYR A 89 -2.30 33.59 -8.25
C TYR A 89 -2.18 32.41 -7.27
N LEU A 90 -0.96 32.08 -6.82
CA LEU A 90 -0.72 31.02 -5.85
C LEU A 90 -1.42 31.27 -4.51
N ARG A 91 -1.44 32.52 -4.04
CA ARG A 91 -2.17 32.92 -2.83
C ARG A 91 -3.68 32.78 -3.00
N GLU A 92 -4.23 33.18 -4.15
CA GLU A 92 -5.65 33.01 -4.47
C GLU A 92 -6.05 31.52 -4.50
N GLN A 93 -5.20 30.67 -5.08
CA GLN A 93 -5.43 29.22 -5.14
C GLN A 93 -5.14 28.51 -3.80
N GLY A 94 -4.54 29.21 -2.82
CA GLY A 94 -4.15 28.65 -1.53
C GLY A 94 -3.01 27.64 -1.62
N VAL A 95 -2.13 27.77 -2.62
CA VAL A 95 -1.00 26.87 -2.88
C VAL A 95 0.31 27.61 -2.57
N HIS A 96 1.18 26.97 -1.80
CA HIS A 96 2.50 27.53 -1.52
C HIS A 96 3.49 27.28 -2.67
N PRO A 97 4.44 28.17 -2.98
CA PRO A 97 5.45 27.95 -4.03
C PRO A 97 6.20 26.62 -3.90
N THR A 98 6.62 26.25 -2.68
CA THR A 98 7.30 24.96 -2.43
C THR A 98 6.40 23.74 -2.69
N GLN A 99 5.09 23.89 -2.49
CA GLN A 99 4.12 22.85 -2.79
C GLN A 99 3.94 22.68 -4.30
N LEU A 100 3.97 23.79 -5.05
CA LEU A 100 3.95 23.78 -6.50
C LEU A 100 5.22 23.11 -7.07
N GLU A 101 6.40 23.44 -6.55
CA GLU A 101 7.66 22.79 -6.92
C GLU A 101 7.66 21.29 -6.62
N ALA A 102 7.14 20.89 -5.45
CA ALA A 102 6.99 19.49 -5.10
C ALA A 102 6.08 18.74 -6.08
N TRP A 103 4.99 19.38 -6.54
CA TRP A 103 4.11 18.79 -7.55
C TRP A 103 4.79 18.68 -8.92
N ARG A 104 5.58 19.68 -9.32
CA ARG A 104 6.35 19.64 -10.57
C ARG A 104 7.37 18.50 -10.54
N LYS A 105 8.16 18.41 -9.47
CA LYS A 105 9.15 17.34 -9.30
C LYS A 105 8.50 15.95 -9.32
N ALA A 106 7.39 15.79 -8.61
CA ALA A 106 6.66 14.52 -8.61
C ALA A 106 6.17 14.13 -10.02
N LEU A 107 5.74 15.10 -10.83
CA LEU A 107 5.33 14.86 -12.21
C LEU A 107 6.52 14.40 -13.07
N ASP A 108 7.66 15.09 -12.96
CA ASP A 108 8.88 14.73 -13.70
C ASP A 108 9.38 13.33 -13.32
N ASP A 109 9.42 13.02 -12.02
CA ASP A 109 9.80 11.70 -11.50
C ASP A 109 8.86 10.60 -12.02
N HIS A 110 7.55 10.87 -12.07
CA HIS A 110 6.56 9.94 -12.62
C HIS A 110 6.75 9.69 -14.13
N VAL A 111 7.05 10.74 -14.91
CA VAL A 111 7.30 10.62 -16.35
C VAL A 111 8.53 9.78 -16.63
N GLU A 112 9.63 10.01 -15.89
CA GLU A 112 10.86 9.24 -16.04
C GLU A 112 10.68 7.78 -15.61
N ALA A 113 10.02 7.53 -14.49
CA ALA A 113 9.69 6.17 -14.06
C ALA A 113 8.83 5.43 -15.11
N ASN A 114 7.84 6.12 -15.71
CA ASN A 114 6.99 5.53 -16.75
C ASN A 114 7.74 5.25 -18.07
N ARG A 115 8.72 6.08 -18.43
CA ARG A 115 9.60 5.82 -19.58
C ARG A 115 10.46 4.59 -19.34
N GLN A 116 11.03 4.45 -18.15
CA GLN A 116 11.82 3.28 -17.77
C GLN A 116 10.99 2.00 -17.76
N SER A 117 9.79 2.03 -17.18
CA SER A 117 8.89 0.88 -17.18
C SER A 117 8.47 0.49 -18.59
N SER A 118 8.12 1.45 -19.45
CA SER A 118 7.73 1.19 -20.85
C SER A 118 8.86 0.52 -21.64
N ARG A 119 10.10 0.98 -21.48
CA ARG A 119 11.28 0.34 -22.10
C ARG A 119 11.48 -1.09 -21.60
N ARG A 120 11.30 -1.31 -20.29
CA ARG A 120 11.42 -2.65 -19.70
C ARG A 120 10.34 -3.59 -20.20
N ILE A 121 9.10 -3.12 -20.30
CA ILE A 121 7.97 -3.88 -20.86
C ILE A 121 8.29 -4.30 -22.29
N GLN A 122 8.68 -3.37 -23.17
CA GLN A 122 9.04 -3.69 -24.55
C GLN A 122 10.21 -4.68 -24.66
N GLN A 123 11.20 -4.56 -23.78
CA GLN A 123 12.31 -5.51 -23.74
C GLN A 123 11.80 -6.92 -23.36
N LEU A 124 11.01 -7.01 -22.31
CA LEU A 124 10.46 -8.28 -21.83
C LEU A 124 9.54 -8.92 -22.87
N GLU A 125 8.69 -8.15 -23.55
CA GLU A 125 7.83 -8.63 -24.63
C GLU A 125 8.66 -9.23 -25.78
N ARG A 126 9.76 -8.57 -26.17
CA ARG A 126 10.67 -9.09 -27.21
C ARG A 126 11.37 -10.37 -26.77
N GLU A 127 11.84 -10.43 -25.53
CA GLU A 127 12.47 -11.63 -24.98
C GLU A 127 11.47 -12.79 -24.90
N LEU A 128 10.23 -12.51 -24.51
CA LEU A 128 9.16 -13.48 -24.45
C LEU A 128 8.82 -14.02 -25.85
N ALA A 129 8.62 -13.15 -26.84
CA ALA A 129 8.34 -13.56 -28.21
C ALA A 129 9.46 -14.44 -28.81
N ARG A 130 10.73 -14.13 -28.53
CA ARG A 130 11.86 -14.96 -28.97
C ARG A 130 11.86 -16.33 -28.29
N LYS A 131 11.56 -16.39 -27.00
CA LYS A 131 11.48 -17.64 -26.23
C LYS A 131 10.30 -18.49 -26.70
N GLU A 132 9.14 -17.89 -26.92
CA GLU A 132 7.96 -18.59 -27.46
C GLU A 132 8.22 -19.14 -28.86
N LYS A 133 8.89 -18.39 -29.74
CA LYS A 133 9.30 -18.88 -31.06
C LYS A 133 10.23 -20.08 -30.96
N ALA A 134 11.28 -20.00 -30.14
CA ALA A 134 12.20 -21.12 -29.94
C ALA A 134 11.50 -22.35 -29.32
N LEU A 135 10.56 -22.13 -28.40
CA LEU A 135 9.76 -23.20 -27.79
C LEU A 135 8.85 -23.85 -28.85
N ALA A 136 8.20 -23.06 -29.70
CA ALA A 136 7.37 -23.56 -30.79
C ALA A 136 8.19 -24.37 -31.81
N GLU A 137 9.39 -23.91 -32.16
CA GLU A 137 10.32 -24.65 -33.03
C GLU A 137 10.74 -25.98 -32.39
N ALA A 138 11.08 -26.00 -31.09
CA ALA A 138 11.40 -27.23 -30.38
C ALA A 138 10.21 -28.21 -30.31
N ALA A 139 9.00 -27.69 -30.06
CA ALA A 139 7.78 -28.49 -30.06
C ALA A 139 7.51 -29.10 -31.46
N ALA A 140 7.71 -28.32 -32.54
CA ALA A 140 7.57 -28.81 -33.90
C ALA A 140 8.58 -29.93 -34.22
N LEU A 141 9.83 -29.79 -33.77
CA LEU A 141 10.84 -30.85 -33.92
C LEU A 141 10.47 -32.13 -33.17
N LEU A 142 9.92 -32.02 -31.95
CA LEU A 142 9.45 -33.19 -31.19
C LEU A 142 8.28 -33.89 -31.90
N VAL A 143 7.32 -33.12 -32.40
CA VAL A 143 6.19 -33.67 -33.17
C VAL A 143 6.68 -34.37 -34.43
N LEU A 144 7.62 -33.77 -35.15
CA LEU A 144 8.19 -34.38 -36.36
C LEU A 144 8.90 -35.70 -36.04
N LYS A 145 9.74 -35.73 -35.00
CA LYS A 145 10.41 -36.97 -34.55
C LYS A 145 9.40 -38.07 -34.22
N LYS A 146 8.32 -37.73 -33.51
CA LYS A 146 7.27 -38.70 -33.18
C LYS A 146 6.56 -39.25 -34.42
N LYS A 147 6.27 -38.38 -35.41
CA LYS A 147 5.65 -38.81 -36.68
C LYS A 147 6.55 -39.74 -37.48
N VAL A 148 7.85 -39.42 -37.55
CA VAL A 148 8.83 -40.27 -38.24
C VAL A 148 8.93 -41.64 -37.55
N ALA A 149 9.06 -41.67 -36.21
CA ALA A 149 9.09 -42.92 -35.46
C ALA A 149 7.85 -43.79 -35.73
N ALA A 150 6.65 -43.21 -35.74
CA ALA A 150 5.41 -43.94 -36.02
C ALA A 150 5.41 -44.56 -37.44
N ILE A 151 5.88 -43.84 -38.46
CA ILE A 151 5.97 -44.37 -39.84
C ILE A 151 6.91 -45.59 -39.92
N TYR A 152 8.03 -45.57 -39.19
CA TYR A 152 8.97 -46.68 -39.18
C TYR A 152 8.48 -47.86 -38.32
N GLU A 153 7.80 -47.61 -37.20
CA GLU A 153 7.16 -48.66 -36.40
C GLU A 153 6.03 -49.38 -37.17
N ASP A 154 5.19 -48.64 -37.91
CA ASP A 154 4.14 -49.22 -38.74
C ASP A 154 4.72 -50.05 -39.91
N ALA A 155 5.88 -49.66 -40.45
CA ALA A 155 6.53 -50.38 -41.55
C ALA A 155 7.23 -51.69 -41.11
N ASP A 156 7.76 -51.74 -39.89
CA ASP A 156 8.40 -52.94 -39.34
C ASP A 156 7.35 -54.02 -38.97
N ASP A 157 6.13 -53.63 -38.58
CA ASP A 157 5.02 -54.55 -38.26
C ASP A 157 4.49 -55.29 -39.50
N ASP A 158 4.49 -54.64 -40.67
CA ASP A 158 4.08 -55.26 -41.96
C ASP A 158 5.08 -56.28 -42.51
N THR A 159 6.36 -56.24 -42.08
CA THR A 159 7.39 -57.21 -42.51
C THR A 159 7.46 -58.49 -41.69
N ASN A 160 6.75 -58.58 -40.57
CA ASN A 160 6.70 -59.79 -39.73
C ASN A 160 5.41 -60.58 -39.97
N GLY A 161 5.09 -60.84 -41.25
CA GLY A 161 4.05 -61.80 -41.62
C GLY A 161 4.39 -63.21 -41.11
N PRO A 162 3.40 -64.01 -40.70
CA PRO A 162 3.62 -65.26 -39.99
C PRO A 162 4.45 -66.21 -40.85
N SER A 163 5.63 -66.58 -40.35
CA SER A 163 6.34 -67.74 -40.84
C SER A 163 5.50 -68.97 -40.48
N GLU A 164 4.61 -69.38 -41.39
CA GLU A 164 3.91 -70.67 -41.31
C GLU A 164 4.94 -71.80 -41.32
N SER A 165 4.85 -72.69 -40.34
CA SER A 165 5.51 -74.00 -40.27
C SER A 165 4.53 -75.01 -39.70
#